data_AF-A0A660EA90-F1
#
_entry.id   AF-A0A660EA90-F1
#
_cell.length_a   1.000
_cell.length_b   1.000
_cell.length_c   1.000
_cell.angle_alpha   90.00
_cell.angle_beta   90.00
_cell.angle_gamma   90.00
#
_symmetry.space_group_name_H-M   'P 1'
#
loop_
_entity.id
_entity.type
_entity.pdbx_description
1 polymer ?
#
loop_
_entity_poly.entity_id
_entity_poly.type
_entity_poly.pdbx_seq_one_letter_code
_entity_poly.pdbx_strand_id
1 'polypeptide(L)'
;MMLDDETQNAAVKSTMEIIINAGDARAFIAAALDNVGDFDYDSAKANMEKANDKLVIAHRLQTQKLQTEAEGEDVAYSVLFTHAQDTLMTIMSEYNLTKKLITVFEKRDQQLNQTKEAHDETK
;
A
#
# COMPACT_ATOMS: atom_id res chain seq x y z
N MET A 1 36.20 8.08 -1.99
CA MET A 1 35.67 9.18 -2.84
C MET A 1 34.47 9.74 -2.08
N MET A 2 34.53 11.00 -1.63
CA MET A 2 33.35 11.62 -1.00
C MET A 2 32.32 11.84 -2.12
N LEU A 3 31.12 11.29 -1.96
CA LEU A 3 29.97 11.66 -2.77
C LEU A 3 29.78 13.17 -2.64
N ASP A 4 29.55 13.88 -3.76
CA ASP A 4 29.21 15.29 -3.71
C ASP A 4 27.90 15.50 -2.92
N ASP A 5 27.77 16.67 -2.28
CA ASP A 5 26.60 17.02 -1.45
C ASP A 5 25.28 16.98 -2.25
N GLU A 6 25.32 17.20 -3.58
CA GLU A 6 24.14 17.16 -4.45
C GLU A 6 23.60 15.73 -4.61
N THR A 7 24.48 14.75 -4.79
CA THR A 7 24.12 13.33 -4.95
C THR A 7 23.55 12.76 -3.65
N GLN A 8 24.12 13.14 -2.49
CA GLN A 8 23.56 12.81 -1.18
C GLN A 8 22.16 13.39 -0.99
N ASN A 9 21.94 14.64 -1.37
CA ASN A 9 20.65 15.31 -1.24
C ASN A 9 19.57 14.69 -2.15
N ALA A 10 19.93 14.33 -3.39
CA ALA A 10 19.03 13.63 -4.31
C ALA A 10 18.62 12.24 -3.79
N ALA A 11 19.55 11.47 -3.22
CA ALA A 11 19.27 10.16 -2.64
C ALA A 11 18.33 10.24 -1.43
N VAL A 12 18.53 11.22 -0.54
CA VAL A 12 17.64 11.49 0.60
C VAL A 12 16.25 11.90 0.11
N LYS A 13 16.16 12.77 -0.89
CA LYS A 13 14.87 13.19 -1.45
C LYS A 13 14.06 12.02 -2.01
N SER A 14 14.68 11.16 -2.83
CA SER A 14 14.02 9.96 -3.36
C SER A 14 13.55 9.01 -2.24
N THR A 15 14.34 8.88 -1.17
CA THR A 15 13.96 8.09 -0.01
C THR A 15 12.76 8.68 0.74
N MET A 16 12.72 9.99 0.93
CA MET A 16 11.59 10.69 1.55
C MET A 16 10.32 10.57 0.69
N GLU A 17 10.45 10.60 -0.64
CA GLU A 17 9.32 10.36 -1.55
C GLU A 17 8.72 8.95 -1.37
N ILE A 18 9.55 7.92 -1.14
CA ILE A 18 9.06 6.57 -0.81
C ILE A 18 8.26 6.61 0.49
N ILE A 19 8.80 7.21 1.55
CA ILE A 19 8.16 7.28 2.88
C ILE A 19 6.82 8.01 2.81
N ILE A 20 6.77 9.15 2.12
CA ILE A 20 5.54 9.96 2.00
C ILE A 20 4.46 9.18 1.24
N ASN A 21 4.80 8.60 0.08
CA ASN A 21 3.82 7.84 -0.70
C ASN A 21 3.37 6.57 0.04
N ALA A 22 4.27 5.88 0.74
CA ALA A 22 3.92 4.74 1.57
C ALA A 22 2.98 5.17 2.71
N GLY A 23 3.29 6.28 3.40
CA GLY A 23 2.45 6.85 4.46
C GLY A 23 1.04 7.23 3.98
N ASP A 24 0.94 7.92 2.84
CA ASP A 24 -0.34 8.22 2.18
C ASP A 24 -1.13 6.94 1.88
N ALA A 25 -0.46 5.92 1.33
CA ALA A 25 -1.10 4.64 1.04
C ALA A 25 -1.66 3.97 2.30
N ARG A 26 -0.90 3.97 3.41
CA ARG A 26 -1.36 3.43 4.70
C ARG A 26 -2.59 4.16 5.21
N ALA A 27 -2.65 5.49 5.07
CA ALA A 27 -3.84 6.25 5.46
C ALA A 27 -5.08 5.85 4.65
N PHE A 28 -4.94 5.66 3.34
CA PHE A 28 -6.03 5.15 2.49
C PHE A 28 -6.43 3.71 2.84
N ILE A 29 -5.47 2.83 3.14
CA ILE A 29 -5.74 1.45 3.57
C ILE A 29 -6.51 1.41 4.90
N ALA A 30 -6.13 2.28 5.86
CA ALA A 30 -6.85 2.40 7.12
C ALA A 30 -8.30 2.86 6.90
N ALA A 31 -8.50 3.90 6.09
CA ALA A 31 -9.85 4.36 5.74
C ALA A 31 -10.66 3.29 4.99
N ALA A 32 -10.02 2.45 4.17
CA ALA A 32 -10.70 1.33 3.53
C ALA A 32 -11.13 0.25 4.54
N LEU A 33 -10.34 -0.02 5.59
CA LEU A 33 -10.72 -0.93 6.67
C LEU A 33 -11.89 -0.40 7.50
N ASP A 34 -11.90 0.90 7.78
CA ASP A 34 -13.03 1.55 8.48
C ASP A 34 -14.33 1.40 7.67
N ASN A 35 -14.27 1.68 6.37
CA ASN A 35 -15.41 1.49 5.45
C ASN A 35 -15.90 0.03 5.38
N VAL A 36 -14.99 -0.96 5.45
CA VAL A 36 -15.39 -2.38 5.56
C VAL A 36 -16.15 -2.65 6.85
N GLY A 37 -15.73 -2.03 7.97
CA GLY A 37 -16.45 -2.12 9.24
C GLY A 37 -17.87 -1.55 9.18
N ASP A 38 -18.07 -0.53 8.35
CA ASP A 38 -19.36 0.12 8.11
C ASP A 38 -20.18 -0.50 6.96
N PHE A 39 -19.71 -1.62 6.40
CA PHE A 39 -20.34 -2.30 5.26
C PHE A 39 -20.36 -1.49 3.95
N ASP A 40 -19.59 -0.40 3.85
CA ASP A 40 -19.44 0.43 2.66
C ASP A 40 -18.28 -0.08 1.77
N TYR A 41 -18.57 -1.14 1.03
CA TYR A 41 -17.58 -1.79 0.16
C TYR A 41 -17.15 -0.95 -1.04
N ASP A 42 -18.01 -0.03 -1.52
CA ASP A 42 -17.69 0.82 -2.66
C ASP A 42 -16.66 1.88 -2.27
N SER A 43 -16.87 2.56 -1.13
CA SER A 43 -15.89 3.49 -0.60
C SER A 43 -14.60 2.79 -0.17
N ALA A 44 -14.69 1.55 0.36
CA ALA A 44 -13.50 0.75 0.65
C ALA A 44 -12.67 0.48 -0.61
N LYS A 45 -13.29 0.05 -1.71
CA LYS A 45 -12.60 -0.18 -2.99
C LYS A 45 -11.99 1.10 -3.56
N ALA A 46 -12.71 2.22 -3.50
CA ALA A 46 -12.20 3.52 -3.96
C ALA A 46 -10.96 3.98 -3.18
N ASN A 47 -10.93 3.76 -1.85
CA ASN A 47 -9.74 4.05 -1.05
C ASN A 47 -8.59 3.09 -1.38
N MET A 48 -8.87 1.82 -1.66
CA MET A 48 -7.85 0.87 -2.08
C MET A 48 -7.24 1.22 -3.45
N GLU A 49 -8.00 1.80 -4.38
CA GLU A 49 -7.44 2.31 -5.64
C GLU A 49 -6.45 3.45 -5.39
N LYS A 50 -6.81 4.43 -4.56
CA LYS A 50 -5.91 5.54 -4.17
C LYS A 50 -4.66 5.03 -3.46
N ALA A 51 -4.80 4.04 -2.58
CA ALA A 51 -3.67 3.40 -1.91
C ALA A 51 -2.72 2.74 -2.93
N ASN A 52 -3.28 2.04 -3.91
CA ASN A 52 -2.50 1.38 -4.95
C ASN A 52 -1.68 2.37 -5.78
N ASP A 53 -2.27 3.50 -6.19
CA ASP A 53 -1.57 4.52 -6.97
C ASP A 53 -0.32 5.04 -6.23
N LYS A 54 -0.47 5.28 -4.92
CA LYS A 54 0.63 5.71 -4.06
C LYS A 54 1.70 4.63 -3.89
N LEU A 55 1.29 3.38 -3.67
CA LEU A 55 2.21 2.24 -3.56
C LEU A 55 3.00 2.00 -4.85
N VAL A 56 2.37 2.14 -6.02
CA VAL A 56 3.04 1.98 -7.31
C VAL A 56 4.16 3.00 -7.47
N ILE A 57 3.93 4.26 -7.10
CA ILE A 57 4.96 5.31 -7.15
C ILE A 57 6.13 4.94 -6.24
N ALA A 58 5.85 4.61 -4.98
CA ALA A 58 6.88 4.25 -4.00
C ALA A 58 7.68 3.00 -4.41
N HIS A 59 6.99 1.97 -4.91
CA HIS A 59 7.61 0.72 -5.38
C HIS A 59 8.49 0.93 -6.60
N ARG A 60 8.10 1.83 -7.51
CA ARG A 60 8.92 2.15 -8.68
C ARG A 60 10.25 2.76 -8.25
N LEU A 61 10.24 3.69 -7.29
CA LEU A 61 11.45 4.30 -6.74
C LEU A 61 12.34 3.28 -6.03
N GLN A 62 11.75 2.38 -5.23
CA GLN A 62 12.47 1.28 -4.60
C GLN A 62 13.13 0.35 -5.64
N THR A 63 12.36 -0.07 -6.64
CA THR A 63 12.83 -0.97 -7.71
C THR A 63 13.93 -0.33 -8.52
N GLN A 64 13.81 0.95 -8.87
CA GLN A 64 14.83 1.68 -9.62
C GLN A 64 16.18 1.67 -8.88
N LYS A 65 16.17 1.91 -7.56
CA LYS A 65 17.40 1.87 -6.75
C LYS A 65 18.01 0.47 -6.68
N LEU A 66 17.18 -0.57 -6.55
CA LEU A 66 17.67 -1.96 -6.56
C LEU A 66 18.27 -2.34 -7.92
N GLN A 67 17.69 -1.86 -9.01
CA GLN A 67 18.22 -2.08 -10.35
C GLN A 67 19.58 -1.39 -10.55
N THR A 68 19.72 -0.14 -10.10
CA THR A 68 21.00 0.59 -10.12
C THR A 68 22.10 -0.17 -9.36
N GLU A 69 21.78 -0.71 -8.18
CA GLU A 69 22.72 -1.54 -7.42
C GLU A 69 23.09 -2.83 -8.16
N ALA A 70 22.10 -3.50 -8.78
CA ALA A 70 22.30 -4.73 -9.54
C ALA A 70 23.12 -4.54 -10.83
N GLU A 71 23.09 -3.33 -11.41
CA GLU A 71 23.92 -2.93 -12.55
C GLU A 71 25.40 -2.67 -12.16
N GLY A 72 25.72 -2.75 -10.86
CA GLY A 72 27.07 -2.63 -10.33
C GLY A 72 27.46 -1.22 -9.91
N GLU A 73 26.50 -0.28 -9.80
CA GLU A 73 26.76 1.02 -9.20
C GLU A 73 26.83 0.91 -7.67
N ASP A 74 27.84 1.55 -7.07
CA ASP A 74 27.98 1.62 -5.61
C ASP A 74 26.83 2.44 -5.00
N VAL A 75 25.78 1.75 -4.55
CA VAL A 75 24.72 2.35 -3.76
C VAL A 75 25.15 2.38 -2.31
N ALA A 76 25.46 3.58 -1.79
CA ALA A 76 25.85 3.75 -0.41
C ALA A 76 24.75 3.26 0.55
N TYR A 77 25.12 2.40 1.51
CA TYR A 77 24.22 1.96 2.56
C TYR A 77 23.63 3.15 3.33
N SER A 78 22.31 3.16 3.49
CA SER A 78 21.57 4.23 4.16
C SER A 78 20.49 3.64 5.06
N VAL A 79 20.60 3.88 6.36
CA VAL A 79 19.60 3.49 7.37
C VAL A 79 18.22 4.05 7.01
N LEU A 80 18.17 5.28 6.50
CA LEU A 80 16.92 5.90 6.09
C LEU A 80 16.28 5.18 4.91
N PHE A 81 17.09 4.74 3.93
CA PHE A 81 16.59 3.98 2.79
C PHE A 81 16.10 2.59 3.18
N THR A 82 16.86 1.88 4.03
CA THR A 82 16.40 0.61 4.62
C THR A 82 15.07 0.79 5.35
N HIS A 83 14.92 1.82 6.17
CA HIS A 83 13.65 2.11 6.85
C HIS A 83 12.49 2.39 5.89
N ALA A 84 12.77 3.12 4.78
CA ALA A 84 11.77 3.38 3.75
C ALA A 84 11.33 2.09 3.04
N GLN A 85 12.27 1.19 2.74
CA GLN A 85 11.99 -0.14 2.16
C GLN A 85 11.12 -0.98 3.11
N ASP A 86 11.51 -1.10 4.38
CA ASP A 86 10.78 -1.88 5.38
C ASP A 86 9.34 -1.35 5.55
N THR A 87 9.20 -0.02 5.62
CA THR A 87 7.90 0.65 5.72
C THR A 87 7.03 0.33 4.50
N LEU A 88 7.57 0.50 3.29
CA LEU A 88 6.84 0.23 2.05
C LEU A 88 6.39 -1.23 1.96
N MET A 89 7.28 -2.18 2.22
CA MET A 89 6.95 -3.62 2.13
C MET A 89 5.93 -4.05 3.18
N THR A 90 5.98 -3.46 4.38
CA THR A 90 4.96 -3.67 5.42
C THR A 90 3.59 -3.19 4.94
N ILE A 91 3.52 -1.99 4.36
CA ILE A 91 2.26 -1.39 3.89
C ILE A 91 1.72 -2.13 2.66
N MET A 92 2.58 -2.66 1.79
CA MET A 92 2.14 -3.55 0.71
C MET A 92 1.51 -4.84 1.25
N SER A 93 2.05 -5.37 2.35
CA SER A 93 1.48 -6.55 3.00
C SER A 93 0.10 -6.22 3.61
N GLU A 94 -0.03 -5.06 4.26
CA GLU A 94 -1.31 -4.52 4.75
C GLU A 94 -2.31 -4.36 3.60
N TYR A 95 -1.92 -3.75 2.48
CA TYR A 95 -2.75 -3.58 1.28
C TYR A 95 -3.29 -4.91 0.76
N ASN A 96 -2.40 -5.89 0.59
CA ASN A 96 -2.78 -7.22 0.07
C ASN A 96 -3.73 -7.95 1.01
N LEU A 97 -3.54 -7.81 2.33
CA LEU A 97 -4.43 -8.38 3.32
C LEU A 97 -5.80 -7.69 3.28
N THR A 98 -5.84 -6.35 3.33
CA THR A 98 -7.08 -5.57 3.28
C THR A 98 -7.89 -5.85 2.02
N LYS A 99 -7.24 -5.97 0.87
CA LYS A 99 -7.90 -6.34 -0.40
C LYS A 99 -8.63 -7.69 -0.30
N LYS A 100 -8.00 -8.69 0.34
CA LYS A 100 -8.63 -9.99 0.58
C LYS A 100 -9.76 -9.89 1.60
N LEU A 101 -9.57 -9.11 2.67
CA LEU A 101 -10.60 -8.90 3.70
C LEU A 101 -11.87 -8.28 3.09
N ILE A 102 -11.76 -7.22 2.28
CA ILE A 102 -12.90 -6.62 1.56
C ILE A 102 -13.68 -7.71 0.80
N THR A 103 -12.96 -8.53 0.02
CA THR A 103 -13.59 -9.60 -0.77
C THR A 103 -14.30 -10.64 0.10
N VAL A 104 -13.72 -11.01 1.24
CA VAL A 104 -14.29 -12.01 2.16
C VAL A 104 -15.54 -11.47 2.83
N PHE A 105 -15.50 -10.24 3.36
CA PHE A 105 -16.63 -9.61 4.03
C PHE A 105 -17.78 -9.32 3.07
N GLU A 106 -17.50 -8.76 1.89
CA GLU A 106 -18.51 -8.49 0.87
C GLU A 106 -19.27 -9.77 0.45
N LYS A 107 -18.55 -10.87 0.21
CA LYS A 107 -19.17 -12.16 -0.12
C LYS A 107 -19.99 -12.72 1.03
N ARG A 108 -19.50 -12.61 2.27
CA ARG A 108 -20.23 -13.07 3.46
C ARG A 108 -21.57 -12.34 3.59
N ASP A 109 -21.58 -11.03 3.39
CA ASP A 109 -22.80 -10.25 3.58
C ASP A 109 -23.81 -10.45 2.46
N GLN A 110 -23.35 -10.64 1.22
CA GLN A 110 -24.20 -11.08 0.12
C GLN A 110 -24.91 -12.40 0.43
N GLN A 111 -24.19 -13.38 1.00
CA GLN A 111 -24.78 -14.67 1.40
C GLN A 111 -25.80 -14.52 2.54
N LEU A 112 -25.51 -13.66 3.53
CA LEU A 112 -26.43 -13.38 4.64
C LEU A 112 -27.73 -12.74 4.15
N ASN A 113 -27.65 -11.83 3.16
CA ASN A 113 -28.83 -11.18 2.60
C ASN A 113 -29.68 -12.16 1.77
N GLN A 114 -29.06 -13.00 0.93
CA GLN A 114 -29.78 -14.04 0.18
C GLN A 114 -30.51 -15.05 1.09
N THR A 115 -29.90 -15.40 2.22
CA THR A 115 -30.50 -16.35 3.17
C THR A 115 -31.71 -15.75 3.89
N LYS A 116 -31.72 -14.43 4.13
CA LYS A 116 -32.88 -13.73 4.73
C LYS A 116 -34.05 -13.68 3.76
N GLU A 117 -33.80 -13.31 2.50
CA GLU A 117 -34.83 -13.23 1.45
C GLU A 117 -35.53 -14.57 1.22
N ALA A 118 -34.77 -15.67 1.13
CA ALA A 118 -35.32 -17.02 0.97
C ALA A 118 -36.22 -17.46 2.14
N HIS A 119 -35.95 -16.96 3.36
CA HIS A 119 -36.74 -17.31 4.54
C HIS A 119 -38.04 -16.49 4.65
N ASP A 120 -38.09 -15.28 4.08
CA ASP A 120 -39.30 -14.46 4.04
C ASP A 120 -40.26 -14.87 2.90
N GLU A 121 -39.76 -15.42 1.78
CA GLU A 121 -40.60 -15.90 0.67
C GLU A 121 -41.34 -17.23 0.95
N THR A 122 -40.92 -17.98 1.98
CA THR A 122 -41.51 -19.29 2.31
C THR A 122 -42.61 -19.20 3.38
N LYS A 123 -43.02 -17.98 3.77
CA LYS A 123 -43.99 -17.71 4.84
C LYS A 123 -45.23 -16.99 4.32
#